data_AF-A0A060ZH78-F1
#
_entry.id   AF-A0A060ZH78-F1
#
_cell.length_a   1.000
_cell.length_b   1.000
_cell.length_c   1.000
_cell.angle_alpha   90.00
_cell.angle_beta   90.00
_cell.angle_gamma   90.00
#
_symmetry.space_group_name_H-M   'P 1'
#
loop_
_entity.id
_entity.type
_entity.pdbx_description
1 polymer ?
#
loop_
_entity_poly.entity_id
_entity_poly.type
_entity_poly.pdbx_seq_one_letter_code
_entity_poly.pdbx_strand_id
1 'polypeptide(L)'
;YTYVSCVCVCVCVCVCVCVCVCIYKYIYIYIYTVCVCIYTVCIRLCVFHLSLSLSVPNVDLPPLCSSRFRPGPPGEQAQAASQFIADVIESSAVVQKEDLCIVKGKLCWVLYCDIMCLDYDGNLLDACLIALLAALKNARLPEVTVNKETEVPEVTLENRRGLNIHKHPVGASFIVFDE
;
A
#
# COMPACT_ATOMS: atom_id res chain seq x y z
N TYR A 1 19.29 16.03 0.16
CA TYR A 1 18.30 15.67 -0.88
C TYR A 1 18.16 14.16 -0.89
N THR A 2 17.17 13.63 -0.16
CA THR A 2 16.76 12.22 -0.25
C THR A 2 16.14 12.01 -1.63
N TYR A 3 16.66 11.07 -2.42
CA TYR A 3 16.15 10.83 -3.77
C TYR A 3 15.44 9.47 -3.77
N VAL A 4 14.11 9.49 -3.66
CA VAL A 4 13.31 8.26 -3.74
C VAL A 4 12.93 8.05 -5.19
N SER A 5 13.35 6.93 -5.77
CA SER A 5 12.98 6.54 -7.14
C SER A 5 12.05 5.33 -7.08
N CYS A 6 10.75 5.57 -7.13
CA CYS A 6 9.76 4.51 -7.29
C CYS A 6 9.54 4.21 -8.78
N VAL A 7 9.79 2.97 -9.19
CA VAL A 7 9.48 2.51 -10.54
C VAL A 7 8.20 1.70 -10.45
N CYS A 8 7.12 2.24 -11.05
CA CYS A 8 5.85 1.52 -11.08
C CYS A 8 5.65 0.69 -12.34
N VAL A 9 5.34 -0.61 -12.18
CA VAL A 9 5.10 -1.53 -13.30
C VAL A 9 3.71 -2.14 -13.13
N CYS A 10 2.69 -1.54 -13.73
CA CYS A 10 1.34 -2.08 -13.68
C CYS A 10 1.24 -3.37 -14.53
N VAL A 11 1.15 -4.53 -13.88
CA VAL A 11 1.14 -5.84 -14.57
C VAL A 11 -0.27 -6.25 -15.00
N CYS A 12 -1.34 -5.88 -14.29
CA CYS A 12 -2.71 -6.21 -14.71
C CYS A 12 -3.80 -5.24 -14.19
N VAL A 13 -5.03 -5.43 -14.69
CA VAL A 13 -6.25 -4.60 -14.55
C VAL A 13 -6.60 -4.25 -13.09
N CYS A 14 -6.19 -5.08 -12.13
CA CYS A 14 -6.56 -4.98 -10.72
C CYS A 14 -5.36 -4.98 -9.76
N VAL A 15 -4.14 -5.19 -10.29
CA VAL A 15 -2.91 -5.29 -9.50
C VAL A 15 -1.90 -4.29 -10.01
N CYS A 16 -1.67 -3.24 -9.22
CA CYS A 16 -0.49 -2.41 -9.38
C CYS A 16 0.63 -3.10 -8.61
N VAL A 17 1.53 -3.74 -9.35
CA VAL A 17 2.83 -4.10 -8.79
C VAL A 17 3.65 -2.82 -8.86
N CYS A 18 4.10 -2.29 -7.74
CA CYS A 18 5.23 -1.41 -7.85
C CYS A 18 6.44 -1.68 -6.97
N VAL A 19 7.57 -1.27 -7.55
CA VAL A 19 8.90 -1.53 -7.03
C VAL A 19 9.42 -0.16 -6.60
N CYS A 20 9.27 0.15 -5.33
CA CYS A 20 9.92 1.35 -4.79
C CYS A 20 11.35 1.01 -4.44
N VAL A 21 12.29 1.75 -5.03
CA VAL A 21 13.69 1.74 -4.62
C VAL A 21 13.92 3.03 -3.82
N CYS A 22 13.97 2.91 -2.50
CA CYS A 22 14.24 4.05 -1.63
C CYS A 22 15.76 4.27 -1.53
N ILE A 23 16.30 5.32 -2.16
CA ILE A 23 17.72 5.67 -2.05
C ILE A 23 17.89 6.82 -1.05
N TYR A 24 18.36 6.49 0.16
CA TYR A 24 18.71 7.50 1.16
C TYR A 24 20.14 8.00 0.94
N LYS A 25 20.30 9.25 0.50
CA LYS A 25 21.63 9.88 0.36
C LYS A 25 21.97 10.66 1.63
N TYR A 26 22.72 10.05 2.55
CA TYR A 26 23.34 10.76 3.68
C TYR A 26 24.81 11.12 3.38
N ILE A 27 25.19 12.32 3.77
CA ILE A 27 26.45 13.01 3.49
C ILE A 27 27.66 12.12 3.86
N TYR A 28 28.43 11.70 2.84
CA TYR A 28 29.72 10.98 2.86
C TYR A 28 29.80 9.45 2.99
N ILE A 29 28.69 8.69 2.99
CA ILE A 29 28.77 7.23 2.89
C ILE A 29 27.77 6.74 1.82
N TYR A 30 28.28 6.11 0.75
CA TYR A 30 27.47 5.36 -0.21
C TYR A 30 26.97 4.05 0.45
N ILE A 31 26.09 4.16 1.44
CA ILE A 31 25.33 2.99 1.90
C ILE A 31 24.19 2.81 0.89
N TYR A 32 24.36 1.83 0.01
CA TYR A 32 23.29 1.30 -0.82
C TYR A 32 22.35 0.47 0.07
N THR A 33 21.60 1.10 0.98
CA THR A 33 20.46 0.42 1.59
C THR A 33 19.36 0.41 0.53
N VAL A 34 19.42 -0.58 -0.37
CA VAL A 34 18.43 -0.78 -1.42
C VAL A 34 17.26 -1.53 -0.80
N CYS A 35 16.44 -0.86 0.01
CA CYS A 35 15.17 -1.43 0.43
C CYS A 35 14.26 -1.47 -0.80
N VAL A 36 14.33 -2.57 -1.57
CA VAL A 36 13.39 -2.85 -2.64
C VAL A 36 12.13 -3.38 -1.96
N CYS A 37 11.01 -2.67 -2.04
CA CYS A 37 9.72 -3.21 -1.62
C CYS A 37 8.91 -3.50 -2.87
N ILE A 38 8.49 -4.76 -3.03
CA ILE A 38 7.44 -5.11 -4.01
C ILE A 38 6.12 -4.92 -3.27
N TYR A 39 5.25 -4.10 -3.82
CA TYR A 39 3.90 -3.96 -3.29
C TYR A 39 2.88 -4.30 -4.36
N THR A 40 1.83 -4.98 -3.92
CA THR A 40 0.69 -5.42 -4.72
C THR A 40 -0.51 -4.71 -4.14
N VAL A 41 -1.01 -3.69 -4.84
CA VAL A 41 -2.34 -3.15 -4.53
C VAL A 41 -3.35 -3.97 -5.32
N CYS A 42 -4.02 -4.91 -4.65
CA CYS A 42 -5.10 -5.70 -5.23
C CYS A 42 -6.43 -5.01 -4.96
N ILE A 43 -7.11 -4.60 -6.02
CA ILE A 43 -8.38 -3.88 -5.92
C ILE A 43 -9.50 -4.88 -6.21
N ARG A 44 -10.39 -5.08 -5.23
CA ARG A 44 -11.54 -5.98 -5.38
C ARG A 44 -12.85 -5.23 -5.22
N LEU A 45 -13.80 -5.53 -6.10
CA LEU A 45 -15.18 -5.11 -5.95
C LEU A 45 -15.85 -6.00 -4.90
N CYS A 46 -16.36 -5.42 -3.82
CA CYS A 46 -17.08 -6.16 -2.79
C CYS A 46 -18.43 -5.52 -2.49
N VAL A 47 -19.41 -6.36 -2.16
CA VAL A 47 -20.71 -5.92 -1.66
C VAL A 47 -20.52 -5.40 -0.24
N PHE A 48 -20.92 -4.15 -0.01
CA PHE A 48 -20.66 -3.44 1.23
C PHE A 48 -21.55 -3.98 2.35
N HIS A 49 -20.93 -4.52 3.40
CA HIS A 49 -21.56 -4.67 4.71
C HIS A 49 -21.00 -3.59 5.62
N LEU A 50 -21.86 -2.93 6.42
CA LEU A 50 -21.62 -1.66 7.14
C LEU A 50 -20.44 -1.66 8.15
N SER A 51 -19.70 -2.77 8.26
CA SER A 51 -18.76 -3.08 9.35
C SER A 51 -17.33 -3.38 8.88
N LEU A 52 -16.97 -3.17 7.61
CA LEU A 52 -15.65 -3.53 7.06
C LEU A 52 -14.76 -2.31 6.76
N SER A 53 -13.49 -2.41 7.14
CA SER A 53 -12.42 -1.53 6.69
C SER A 53 -12.24 -1.63 5.18
N LEU A 54 -12.28 -0.48 4.48
CA LEU A 54 -12.20 -0.42 3.02
C LEU A 54 -10.78 -0.58 2.47
N SER A 55 -9.77 -0.45 3.33
CA SER A 55 -8.38 -0.75 2.99
C SER A 55 -7.82 -1.75 3.98
N VAL A 56 -7.21 -2.81 3.46
CA VAL A 56 -6.62 -3.91 4.23
C VAL A 56 -5.13 -3.97 3.88
N PRO A 57 -4.25 -3.35 4.69
CA PRO A 57 -2.82 -3.46 4.49
C PRO A 57 -2.25 -4.75 5.09
N ASN A 58 -1.26 -5.33 4.42
CA ASN A 58 -0.48 -6.45 4.91
C ASN A 58 1.00 -6.20 4.62
N VAL A 59 1.86 -6.36 5.61
CA VAL A 59 3.31 -6.24 5.50
C VAL A 59 3.94 -7.62 5.70
N ASP A 60 4.65 -8.10 4.68
CA ASP A 60 5.34 -9.38 4.70
C ASP A 60 6.86 -9.21 4.74
N LEU A 61 7.50 -9.98 5.63
CA LEU A 61 8.95 -10.04 5.80
C LEU A 61 9.46 -11.45 5.46
N PRO A 62 9.61 -11.79 4.16
CA PRO A 62 10.09 -13.11 3.74
C PRO A 62 11.57 -13.33 4.11
N PRO A 63 12.06 -14.58 4.15
CA PRO A 63 13.49 -14.90 4.36
C PRO A 63 14.42 -14.29 3.30
N LEU A 64 13.85 -13.78 2.20
CA LEU A 64 14.56 -13.04 1.16
C LEU A 64 15.14 -11.72 1.69
N CYS A 65 14.45 -11.03 2.61
CA CYS A 65 14.90 -9.72 3.09
C CYS A 65 16.00 -9.77 4.14
N SER A 66 16.10 -10.88 4.87
CA SER A 66 17.21 -11.15 5.78
C SER A 66 17.16 -12.61 6.22
N SER A 67 18.32 -13.21 6.47
CA SER A 67 18.45 -14.55 7.07
C SER A 67 17.83 -14.66 8.47
N ARG A 68 17.48 -13.52 9.08
CA ARG A 68 16.79 -13.45 10.38
C ARG A 68 15.32 -13.86 10.28
N PHE A 69 14.69 -13.69 9.12
CA PHE A 69 13.29 -14.04 8.93
C PHE A 69 13.16 -15.49 8.50
N ARG A 70 12.19 -16.20 9.10
CA ARG A 70 11.92 -17.61 8.79
C ARG A 70 10.68 -17.72 7.92
N PRO A 71 10.65 -18.68 6.97
CA PRO A 71 9.41 -19.04 6.28
C PRO A 71 8.38 -19.53 7.30
N GLY A 72 7.13 -19.10 7.15
CA GLY A 72 6.04 -19.48 8.05
C GLY A 72 5.03 -18.35 8.25
N PRO A 73 4.21 -18.43 9.31
CA PRO A 73 3.32 -17.33 9.67
C PRO A 73 4.10 -16.04 9.94
N PRO A 74 3.48 -14.86 9.76
CA PRO A 74 4.16 -13.58 9.94
C PRO A 74 4.71 -13.46 11.35
N GLY A 75 5.97 -13.08 11.48
CA GLY A 75 6.58 -12.80 12.79
C GLY A 75 6.00 -11.55 13.44
N GLU A 76 6.31 -11.33 14.72
CA GLU A 76 5.82 -10.18 15.50
C GLU A 76 6.07 -8.84 14.81
N GLN A 77 7.27 -8.65 14.25
CA GLN A 77 7.61 -7.42 13.55
C GLN A 77 6.75 -7.17 12.29
N ALA A 78 6.45 -8.21 11.52
CA ALA A 78 5.59 -8.10 10.34
C ALA A 78 4.15 -7.75 10.75
N GLN A 79 3.63 -8.41 11.79
CA GLN A 79 2.30 -8.13 12.33
C GLN A 79 2.19 -6.70 12.88
N ALA A 80 3.19 -6.25 13.65
CA ALA A 80 3.25 -4.89 14.19
C ALA A 80 3.32 -3.84 13.07
N ALA A 81 4.11 -4.08 12.02
CA ALA A 81 4.18 -3.20 10.86
C ALA A 81 2.84 -3.15 10.11
N SER A 82 2.18 -4.28 9.87
CA SER A 82 0.85 -4.34 9.26
C SER A 82 -0.18 -3.52 10.04
N GLN A 83 -0.20 -3.68 11.37
CA GLN A 83 -1.11 -2.94 12.23
C GLN A 83 -0.80 -1.45 12.23
N PHE A 84 0.48 -1.07 12.32
CA PHE A 84 0.91 0.32 12.25
C PHE A 84 0.45 1.00 10.95
N ILE A 85 0.61 0.32 9.80
CA ILE A 85 0.16 0.85 8.52
C ILE A 85 -1.37 0.97 8.47
N ALA A 86 -2.11 0.00 9.02
CA ALA A 86 -3.57 0.09 9.15
C ALA A 86 -4.00 1.31 9.96
N ASP A 87 -3.36 1.54 11.11
CA ASP A 87 -3.65 2.66 11.99
C ASP A 87 -3.32 4.00 11.30
N VAL A 88 -2.22 4.07 10.54
CA VAL A 88 -1.88 5.28 9.76
C VAL A 88 -2.93 5.54 8.68
N ILE A 89 -3.40 4.53 7.95
CA ILE A 89 -4.42 4.71 6.92
C ILE A 89 -5.74 5.24 7.53
N GLU A 90 -6.20 4.64 8.64
CA GLU A 90 -7.46 5.05 9.29
C GLU A 90 -7.33 6.43 9.96
N SER A 91 -6.25 6.68 10.70
CA SER A 91 -6.05 7.94 11.44
C SER A 91 -5.81 9.14 10.52
N SER A 92 -5.04 8.96 9.45
CA SER A 92 -4.73 10.06 8.53
C SER A 92 -5.86 10.29 7.53
N ALA A 93 -6.76 9.33 7.31
CA ALA A 93 -7.78 9.39 6.27
C ALA A 93 -7.16 9.71 4.89
N VAL A 94 -6.09 8.99 4.52
CA VAL A 94 -5.41 9.10 3.20
C VAL A 94 -6.41 8.95 2.07
N VAL A 95 -7.30 7.97 2.19
CA VAL A 95 -8.35 7.63 1.25
C VAL A 95 -9.68 7.71 1.97
N GLN A 96 -10.62 8.49 1.42
CA GLN A 96 -11.96 8.60 1.97
C GLN A 96 -12.83 7.42 1.53
N LYS A 97 -13.73 6.99 2.42
CA LYS A 97 -14.63 5.85 2.19
C LYS A 97 -15.62 6.16 1.06
N GLU A 98 -15.91 7.44 0.89
CA GLU A 98 -16.79 8.03 -0.11
C GLU A 98 -16.23 7.89 -1.53
N ASP A 99 -14.91 8.02 -1.72
CA ASP A 99 -14.28 7.91 -3.05
C ASP A 99 -14.28 6.47 -3.59
N LEU A 100 -14.27 5.51 -2.67
CA LEU A 100 -14.34 4.08 -2.97
C LEU A 100 -15.79 3.59 -3.15
N CYS A 101 -16.78 4.39 -2.77
CA CYS A 101 -18.18 4.03 -2.89
C CYS A 101 -18.66 4.19 -4.34
N ILE A 102 -19.27 3.13 -4.87
CA ILE A 102 -19.91 3.14 -6.20
C ILE A 102 -21.41 3.35 -6.02
N VAL A 103 -22.03 2.54 -5.17
CA VAL A 103 -23.44 2.65 -4.79
C VAL A 103 -23.52 2.63 -3.27
N LYS A 104 -24.02 3.73 -2.69
CA LYS A 104 -24.17 3.87 -1.23
C LYS A 104 -24.94 2.70 -0.65
N GLY A 105 -24.33 1.98 0.30
CA GLY A 105 -24.93 0.85 0.99
C GLY A 105 -25.06 -0.45 0.19
N LYS A 106 -24.56 -0.50 -1.07
CA LYS A 106 -24.56 -1.73 -1.88
C LYS A 106 -23.17 -2.13 -2.37
N LEU A 107 -22.44 -1.22 -3.01
CA LEU A 107 -21.21 -1.53 -3.74
C LEU A 107 -20.10 -0.52 -3.46
N CYS A 108 -18.92 -1.05 -3.14
CA CYS A 108 -17.72 -0.26 -2.96
C CYS A 108 -16.47 -1.03 -3.44
N TRP A 109 -15.40 -0.28 -3.61
CA TRP A 109 -14.06 -0.80 -3.80
C TRP A 109 -13.41 -1.13 -2.45
N VAL A 110 -12.79 -2.31 -2.37
CA VAL A 110 -11.89 -2.68 -1.27
C VAL A 110 -10.46 -2.70 -1.80
N LEU A 111 -9.58 -1.98 -1.10
CA LEU A 111 -8.16 -1.87 -1.42
C LEU A 111 -7.37 -2.84 -0.55
N TYR A 112 -6.83 -3.90 -1.12
CA TYR A 112 -5.81 -4.72 -0.45
C TYR A 112 -4.44 -4.15 -0.77
N CYS A 113 -3.67 -3.82 0.26
CA CYS A 113 -2.35 -3.22 0.12
C CYS A 113 -1.30 -4.15 0.70
N ASP A 114 -0.77 -5.05 -0.13
CA ASP A 114 0.29 -5.96 0.28
C ASP A 114 1.66 -5.29 0.05
N ILE A 115 2.49 -5.24 1.07
CA ILE A 115 3.82 -4.65 1.07
C ILE A 115 4.81 -5.74 1.46
N MET A 116 5.69 -6.12 0.54
CA MET A 116 6.72 -7.13 0.78
C MET A 116 8.09 -6.45 0.85
N CYS A 117 8.79 -6.64 1.97
CA CYS A 117 10.18 -6.22 2.11
C CYS A 117 11.10 -7.20 1.36
N LEU A 118 12.01 -6.71 0.52
CA LEU A 118 13.01 -7.57 -0.15
C LEU A 118 14.42 -7.44 0.43
N ASP A 119 14.71 -6.34 1.13
CA ASP A 119 15.99 -6.14 1.80
C ASP A 119 15.75 -5.37 3.09
N TYR A 120 16.10 -5.98 4.22
CA TYR A 120 15.84 -5.44 5.54
C TYR A 120 17.13 -4.93 6.17
N ASP A 121 17.32 -3.62 6.10
CA ASP A 121 18.49 -2.90 6.65
C ASP A 121 18.04 -1.67 7.47
N GLY A 122 16.97 -1.87 8.25
CA GLY A 122 16.40 -0.84 9.12
C GLY A 122 15.34 0.04 8.45
N ASN A 123 14.80 0.96 9.24
CA ASN A 123 13.75 1.92 8.88
C ASN A 123 12.55 1.35 8.08
N LEU A 124 12.07 0.16 8.48
CA LEU A 124 10.99 -0.55 7.78
C LEU A 124 9.71 0.30 7.68
N LEU A 125 9.30 0.96 8.77
CA LEU A 125 8.01 1.65 8.85
C LEU A 125 7.95 2.84 7.88
N ASP A 126 9.00 3.67 7.84
CA ASP A 126 9.03 4.82 6.93
C ASP A 126 9.06 4.35 5.46
N ALA A 127 9.83 3.29 5.17
CA ALA A 127 9.88 2.69 3.83
C ALA A 127 8.49 2.17 3.40
N CYS A 128 7.79 1.44 4.28
CA CYS A 128 6.43 0.96 4.02
C CYS A 128 5.45 2.11 3.76
N LEU A 129 5.53 3.20 4.53
CA LEU A 129 4.61 4.33 4.39
C LEU A 129 4.82 5.11 3.08
N ILE A 130 6.08 5.35 2.70
CA ILE A 130 6.41 5.97 1.41
C ILE A 130 5.97 5.06 0.25
N ALA A 131 6.24 3.76 0.35
CA ALA A 131 5.83 2.79 -0.66
C ALA A 131 4.31 2.74 -0.82
N LEU A 132 3.56 2.68 0.28
CA LEU A 132 2.11 2.73 0.29
C LEU A 132 1.58 4.00 -0.40
N LEU A 133 2.11 5.18 -0.04
CA LEU A 133 1.66 6.42 -0.65
C LEU A 133 1.95 6.49 -2.15
N ALA A 134 3.11 6.02 -2.59
CA ALA A 134 3.44 5.93 -4.01
C ALA A 134 2.48 4.98 -4.73
N ALA A 135 2.19 3.83 -4.12
CA ALA A 135 1.25 2.83 -4.64
C ALA A 135 -0.16 3.41 -4.82
N LEU A 136 -0.68 4.06 -3.78
CA LEU A 136 -2.01 4.65 -3.77
C LEU A 136 -2.14 5.77 -4.81
N LYS A 137 -1.10 6.59 -5.00
CA LYS A 137 -1.07 7.61 -6.06
C LYS A 137 -1.07 7.04 -7.47
N ASN A 138 -0.39 5.90 -7.66
CA ASN A 138 -0.30 5.25 -8.96
C ASN A 138 -1.51 4.32 -9.24
N ALA A 139 -2.26 3.95 -8.22
CA ALA A 139 -3.43 3.09 -8.32
C ALA A 139 -4.49 3.71 -9.24
N ARG A 140 -5.00 2.90 -10.16
CA ARG A 140 -6.07 3.28 -11.09
C ARG A 140 -7.24 2.31 -10.95
N LEU A 141 -8.41 2.86 -10.67
CA LEU A 141 -9.67 2.14 -10.56
C LEU A 141 -10.36 2.10 -11.92
N PRO A 142 -10.84 0.94 -12.40
CA PRO A 142 -11.71 0.90 -13.57
C PRO A 142 -13.07 1.53 -13.23
N GLU A 143 -13.73 2.04 -14.26
CA GLU A 143 -15.08 2.58 -14.12
C GLU A 143 -16.10 1.44 -13.97
N VAL A 144 -17.06 1.61 -13.06
CA VAL A 144 -18.11 0.63 -12.80
C VAL A 144 -19.45 1.30 -12.95
N THR A 145 -20.25 0.78 -13.86
CA THR A 145 -21.63 1.21 -14.07
C THR A 145 -22.56 0.12 -13.54
N VAL A 146 -23.65 0.52 -12.90
CA VAL A 146 -24.66 -0.42 -12.42
C VAL A 146 -25.87 -0.29 -13.32
N ASN A 147 -26.22 -1.38 -14.00
CA ASN A 147 -27.39 -1.40 -14.85
C ASN A 147 -28.65 -1.41 -13.97
N LYS A 148 -29.56 -0.46 -14.19
CA LYS A 148 -30.73 -0.22 -13.33
C LYS A 148 -31.76 -1.36 -13.38
N GLU A 149 -31.76 -2.16 -14.44
CA GLU A 149 -32.74 -3.23 -14.65
C GLU A 149 -32.27 -4.57 -14.11
N THR A 150 -30.97 -4.87 -14.20
CA THR A 150 -30.41 -6.16 -13.77
C THR A 150 -29.76 -6.10 -12.39
N GLU A 151 -29.51 -4.89 -11.85
CA GLU A 151 -28.70 -4.62 -10.66
C GLU A 151 -27.28 -5.25 -10.70
N VAL A 152 -26.82 -5.68 -11.87
CA VAL A 152 -25.48 -6.26 -12.04
C VAL A 152 -24.47 -5.13 -12.26
N PRO A 153 -23.33 -5.13 -11.55
CA PRO A 153 -22.24 -4.21 -11.82
C PRO A 153 -21.50 -4.64 -13.11
N GLU A 154 -21.46 -3.74 -14.09
CA GLU A 154 -20.66 -3.87 -15.30
C GLU A 154 -19.38 -3.05 -15.15
N VAL A 155 -18.23 -3.67 -15.41
CA VAL A 155 -16.91 -3.03 -15.25
C VAL A 155 -16.36 -2.68 -16.63
N THR A 156 -16.12 -1.39 -16.86
CA THR A 156 -15.50 -0.89 -18.09
C THR A 156 -13.99 -0.76 -17.89
N LEU A 157 -13.20 -1.55 -18.61
CA LEU A 157 -11.74 -1.62 -18.42
C LEU A 157 -10.93 -0.53 -19.13
N GLU A 158 -11.55 0.11 -20.12
CA GLU A 158 -10.94 1.14 -20.97
C GLU A 158 -10.79 2.46 -20.19
N ASN A 159 -11.85 2.84 -19.48
CA ASN A 159 -11.84 4.02 -18.63
C ASN A 159 -11.31 3.67 -17.25
N ARG A 160 -10.22 4.35 -16.87
CA ARG A 160 -9.61 4.22 -15.56
C ARG A 160 -9.45 5.58 -14.93
N ARG A 161 -9.91 5.71 -13.69
CA ARG A 161 -9.72 6.91 -12.87
C ARG A 161 -8.65 6.67 -11.84
N GLY A 162 -7.82 7.68 -11.57
CA GLY A 162 -6.88 7.63 -10.45
C GLY A 162 -7.64 7.64 -9.11
N LEU A 163 -7.00 7.13 -8.07
CA LEU A 163 -7.51 7.28 -6.71
C LEU A 163 -7.24 8.70 -6.19
N ASN A 164 -8.25 9.32 -5.57
CA ASN A 164 -8.09 10.62 -4.94
C ASN A 164 -7.41 10.45 -3.57
N ILE A 165 -6.22 11.00 -3.43
CA ILE A 165 -5.43 10.97 -2.19
C ILE A 165 -5.57 12.31 -1.49
N HIS A 166 -6.27 12.33 -0.35
CA HIS A 166 -6.57 13.56 0.39
C HIS A 166 -5.41 14.05 1.24
N LYS A 167 -4.69 13.12 1.86
CA LYS A 167 -3.57 13.41 2.77
C LYS A 167 -2.35 12.57 2.43
N HIS A 168 -1.20 13.08 2.85
CA HIS A 168 0.11 12.50 2.54
C HIS A 168 0.91 12.30 3.83
N PRO A 169 0.54 11.33 4.70
CA PRO A 169 1.30 11.01 5.89
C PRO A 169 2.73 10.58 5.54
N VAL A 170 3.72 11.14 6.22
CA VAL A 170 5.13 10.76 6.05
C VAL A 170 5.66 10.23 7.38
N GLY A 171 6.39 9.13 7.32
CA GLY A 171 7.03 8.51 8.47
C GLY A 171 8.39 9.13 8.73
N ALA A 172 8.73 9.29 10.00
CA ALA A 172 10.07 9.67 10.43
C ALA A 172 10.40 8.85 11.68
N SER A 173 11.30 7.88 11.51
CA SER A 173 11.78 7.03 12.59
C SER A 173 13.06 7.62 13.21
N PHE A 174 13.13 7.58 14.54
CA PHE A 174 14.28 8.06 15.31
C PHE A 174 14.81 6.93 16.20
N ILE A 175 16.13 6.85 16.34
CA ILE A 175 16.79 5.96 17.28
C ILE A 175 17.34 6.81 18.44
N VAL A 176 17.02 6.42 19.67
CA VAL A 176 17.51 7.06 20.89
C VAL A 176 18.57 6.14 21.50
N PHE A 177 19.69 6.72 21.89
CA PHE A 177 20.76 6.03 22.61
C PHE A 177 20.79 6.56 24.03
N ASP A 178 20.74 5.67 25.02
CA ASP A 178 21.04 6.01 26.40
C ASP A 178 22.57 6.04 26.57
N GLU A 179 23.11 7.10 27.18
CA GLU A 179 24.54 7.24 27.50
C GLU A 179 25.02 6.21 28.55
#